data_AF-V7CMZ5-F1
#
_entry.id   AF-V7CMZ5-F1
#
_cell.length_a   1.000
_cell.length_b   1.000
_cell.length_c   1.000
_cell.angle_alpha   90.00
_cell.angle_beta   90.00
_cell.angle_gamma   90.00
#
_symmetry.space_group_name_H-M   'P 1'
#
loop_
_entity.id
_entity.type
_entity.pdbx_description
1 polymer ?
#
loop_
_entity_poly.entity_id
_entity_poly.type
_entity_poly.pdbx_seq_one_letter_code
_entity_poly.pdbx_strand_id
1 'polypeptide(L)'
;MITGGATATVFYNLIQRHPTLDLPVIDYDLALLFTPMLMLGISIGVAFNVIFPEWMLTVLLIILFVGISIKSFFKGVETWKKETIMKKEAKKNSRIDDAAHYIQTEEPAKEDTKEPRKKVSIVENIRWKELGYLFAIWIMILALEIGKNYATTCSEAYWALNLIQVPIAVGMSSYQAVRLYKGQRVIASKGDQQTHWRVWQLILFCGCGTLAGTIAGLLGLGGGFILAPLFLGIGIPPQVASATSILAMAFSASMAAVEYYLLKRFPVRYALYLVAVATAASLVGQHLVRKMVAVLGRASVIIFILTFTLSVSAVLLGGVGVSHMIQKIEHKEYMGFGNLCMYKVKN
;
A
#
# COMPACT_ATOMS: atom_id res chain seq x y z
N MET A 1 11.50 8.85 3.98
CA MET A 1 11.81 7.41 4.11
C MET A 1 10.83 6.54 3.31
N ILE A 2 9.54 6.47 3.68
CA ILE A 2 8.55 5.56 3.08
C ILE A 2 8.40 5.80 1.57
N THR A 3 8.31 7.05 1.13
CA THR A 3 8.26 7.42 -0.29
C THR A 3 9.41 6.81 -1.09
N GLY A 4 10.65 6.89 -0.59
CA GLY A 4 11.83 6.36 -1.26
C GLY A 4 11.80 4.83 -1.39
N GLY A 5 11.43 4.12 -0.32
CA GLY A 5 11.30 2.66 -0.34
C GLY A 5 10.13 2.17 -1.20
N ALA A 6 8.98 2.84 -1.13
CA ALA A 6 7.82 2.52 -1.95
C ALA A 6 8.13 2.74 -3.44
N THR A 7 8.70 3.88 -3.83
CA THR A 7 9.08 4.15 -5.22
C THR A 7 10.10 3.15 -5.76
N ALA A 8 11.11 2.79 -4.96
CA ALA A 8 12.08 1.75 -5.33
C ALA A 8 11.39 0.40 -5.58
N THR A 9 10.46 0.03 -4.70
CA THR A 9 9.71 -1.23 -4.84
C THR A 9 8.74 -1.18 -6.02
N VAL A 10 8.08 -0.04 -6.28
CA VAL A 10 7.25 0.18 -7.47
C VAL A 10 8.08 -0.01 -8.72
N PHE A 11 9.25 0.62 -8.82
CA PHE A 11 10.15 0.47 -9.96
C PHE A 11 10.47 -1.01 -10.23
N TYR A 12 10.76 -1.78 -9.18
CA TYR A 12 10.99 -3.21 -9.29
C TYR A 12 9.74 -4.03 -9.66
N ASN A 13 8.55 -3.59 -9.24
CA ASN A 13 7.27 -4.23 -9.57
C ASN A 13 6.79 -3.91 -10.99
N LEU A 14 7.14 -2.75 -11.54
CA LEU A 14 6.85 -2.38 -12.94
C LEU A 14 7.56 -3.30 -13.94
N ILE A 15 8.64 -3.96 -13.53
CA ILE A 15 9.38 -4.93 -14.35
C ILE A 15 8.73 -6.32 -14.31
N GLN A 16 7.78 -6.57 -13.41
CA GLN A 16 7.20 -7.91 -13.19
C GLN A 16 5.86 -8.11 -13.89
N ARG A 17 5.59 -9.35 -14.29
CA ARG A 17 4.30 -9.82 -14.82
C ARG A 17 3.55 -10.72 -13.83
N HIS A 18 2.23 -10.75 -13.99
CA HIS A 18 1.31 -11.54 -13.18
C HIS A 18 1.71 -13.02 -13.19
N PRO A 19 1.59 -13.75 -12.06
CA PRO A 19 2.04 -15.14 -11.95
C PRO A 19 1.29 -16.09 -12.89
N THR A 20 0.03 -15.80 -13.21
CA THR A 20 -0.86 -16.68 -14.00
C THR A 20 -1.40 -16.06 -15.28
N LEU A 21 -1.28 -14.75 -15.50
CA LEU A 21 -1.90 -14.05 -16.64
C LEU A 21 -0.83 -13.23 -17.37
N ASP A 22 -0.98 -12.98 -18.68
CA ASP A 22 -0.09 -12.10 -19.44
C ASP A 22 -0.43 -10.62 -19.23
N LEU A 23 -0.42 -10.21 -17.96
CA LEU A 23 -0.77 -8.86 -17.51
C LEU A 23 0.29 -8.31 -16.55
N PRO A 24 0.37 -6.99 -16.35
CA PRO A 24 1.23 -6.40 -15.33
C PRO A 24 0.84 -6.90 -13.93
N VAL A 25 1.81 -7.01 -13.00
CA VAL A 25 1.49 -7.37 -11.59
C VAL A 25 0.65 -6.29 -10.92
N ILE A 26 0.75 -5.03 -11.35
CA ILE A 26 -0.01 -3.92 -10.78
C ILE A 26 -1.40 -3.85 -11.42
N ASP A 27 -2.43 -3.87 -10.58
CA ASP A 27 -3.80 -3.61 -11.00
C ASP A 27 -4.10 -2.11 -10.96
N TYR A 28 -3.93 -1.46 -12.11
CA TYR A 28 -4.13 -0.02 -12.25
C TYR A 28 -5.59 0.40 -12.09
N ASP A 29 -6.56 -0.48 -12.38
CA ASP A 29 -7.98 -0.17 -12.23
C ASP A 29 -8.36 -0.09 -10.75
N LEU A 30 -7.77 -0.98 -9.94
CA LEU A 30 -7.86 -0.92 -8.49
C LEU A 30 -7.11 0.28 -7.90
N ALA A 31 -5.90 0.57 -8.41
CA ALA A 31 -5.14 1.74 -7.99
C ALA A 31 -5.93 3.04 -8.25
N LEU A 32 -6.55 3.20 -9.42
CA LEU A 32 -7.37 4.37 -9.76
C LEU A 32 -8.63 4.49 -8.92
N LEU A 33 -9.19 3.37 -8.45
CA LEU A 33 -10.37 3.37 -7.59
C LEU A 33 -10.04 3.86 -6.17
N PHE A 34 -8.92 3.44 -5.60
CA PHE A 34 -8.59 3.70 -4.19
C PHE A 34 -7.68 4.91 -3.99
N THR A 35 -6.72 5.15 -4.87
CA THR A 35 -5.67 6.18 -4.67
C THR A 35 -6.26 7.59 -4.48
N PRO A 36 -7.25 8.06 -5.28
CA PRO A 36 -7.78 9.42 -5.10
C PRO A 36 -8.46 9.60 -3.74
N MET A 37 -9.31 8.66 -3.31
CA MET A 37 -9.91 8.70 -1.97
C MET A 37 -8.88 8.58 -0.85
N LEU A 38 -7.84 7.76 -1.07
CA LEU A 38 -6.72 7.62 -0.13
C LEU A 38 -6.00 8.95 0.07
N MET A 39 -5.75 9.69 -1.02
CA MET A 39 -5.09 10.99 -0.99
C MET A 39 -5.95 12.06 -0.30
N LEU A 40 -7.25 12.09 -0.58
CA LEU A 40 -8.20 12.95 0.16
C LEU A 40 -8.16 12.65 1.66
N GLY A 41 -8.13 11.36 2.02
CA GLY A 41 -7.99 10.94 3.41
C GLY A 41 -6.70 11.44 4.04
N ILE A 42 -5.58 11.47 3.31
CA ILE A 42 -4.29 11.95 3.85
C ILE A 42 -4.38 13.41 4.26
N SER A 43 -4.92 14.28 3.41
CA SER A 43 -5.10 15.70 3.72
C SER A 43 -5.87 15.91 5.02
N ILE A 44 -6.93 15.11 5.23
CA ILE A 44 -7.73 15.11 6.46
C ILE A 44 -6.91 14.57 7.64
N GLY A 45 -6.17 13.47 7.43
CA GLY A 45 -5.33 12.83 8.46
C GLY A 45 -4.20 13.73 8.95
N VAL A 46 -3.53 14.44 8.05
CA VAL A 46 -2.48 15.40 8.40
C VAL A 46 -3.06 16.60 9.14
N ALA A 47 -4.25 17.09 8.75
CA ALA A 47 -4.94 18.11 9.53
C ALA A 47 -5.24 17.64 10.96
N PHE A 48 -5.72 16.40 11.14
CA PHE A 48 -5.92 15.81 12.45
C PHE A 48 -4.62 15.57 13.22
N ASN A 49 -3.50 15.31 12.55
CA ASN A 49 -2.20 15.17 13.21
C ASN A 49 -1.79 16.45 13.95
N VAL A 50 -2.18 17.62 13.42
CA VAL A 50 -1.92 18.92 14.07
C VAL A 50 -2.81 19.13 15.29
N ILE A 51 -4.04 18.60 15.29
CA ILE A 51 -4.99 18.74 16.41
C ILE A 51 -4.68 17.73 17.51
N PHE A 52 -4.40 16.49 17.14
CA PHE A 52 -4.34 15.37 18.07
C PHE A 52 -3.04 15.34 18.88
N PRO A 53 -3.13 15.07 20.19
CA PRO A 53 -1.96 14.99 21.04
C PRO A 53 -1.12 13.75 20.70
N GLU A 54 0.20 13.87 20.89
CA GLU A 54 1.18 12.83 20.53
C GLU A 54 0.91 11.47 21.20
N TRP A 55 0.43 11.47 22.44
CA TRP A 55 0.11 10.23 23.16
C TRP A 55 -1.02 9.45 22.46
N MET A 56 -2.02 10.14 21.93
CA MET A 56 -3.14 9.51 21.24
C MET A 56 -2.70 8.94 19.90
N LEU A 57 -1.81 9.64 19.18
CA LEU A 57 -1.19 9.14 17.95
C LEU A 57 -0.34 7.90 18.22
N THR A 58 0.42 7.90 19.32
CA THR A 58 1.26 6.78 19.74
C THR A 58 0.42 5.56 20.12
N VAL A 59 -0.62 5.76 20.92
CA VAL A 59 -1.57 4.69 21.30
C VAL A 59 -2.26 4.12 20.05
N LEU A 60 -2.71 4.97 19.13
CA LEU A 60 -3.32 4.55 17.88
C LEU A 60 -2.33 3.72 17.02
N LEU A 61 -1.08 4.15 16.92
CA LEU A 61 -0.03 3.44 16.19
C LEU A 61 0.23 2.06 16.79
N ILE A 62 0.31 1.95 18.12
CA ILE A 62 0.50 0.67 18.83
C ILE A 62 -0.67 -0.26 18.56
N ILE A 63 -1.91 0.20 18.75
CA ILE A 63 -3.13 -0.59 18.50
C ILE A 63 -3.15 -1.10 17.05
N LEU A 64 -2.83 -0.22 16.11
CA LEU A 64 -2.85 -0.54 14.70
C LEU A 64 -1.77 -1.56 14.32
N PHE A 65 -0.54 -1.40 14.79
CA PHE A 65 0.52 -2.37 14.48
C PHE A 65 0.32 -3.72 15.17
N VAL A 66 -0.16 -3.73 16.42
CA VAL A 66 -0.50 -4.97 17.11
C VAL A 66 -1.63 -5.68 16.39
N GLY A 67 -2.72 -4.97 16.06
CA GLY A 67 -3.87 -5.55 15.35
C GLY A 67 -3.52 -6.09 13.97
N ILE A 68 -2.74 -5.34 13.17
CA ILE A 68 -2.29 -5.80 11.85
C ILE A 68 -1.32 -6.97 11.98
N SER A 69 -0.42 -6.94 12.96
CA SER A 69 0.54 -8.02 13.21
C SER A 69 -0.18 -9.33 13.56
N ILE A 70 -1.12 -9.30 14.51
CA ILE A 70 -1.93 -10.46 14.90
C ILE A 70 -2.69 -11.03 13.69
N LYS A 71 -3.42 -10.17 12.96
CA LYS A 71 -4.18 -10.60 11.78
C LYS A 71 -3.28 -11.20 10.69
N SER A 72 -2.12 -10.60 10.46
CA SER A 72 -1.15 -11.04 9.46
C SER A 72 -0.50 -12.36 9.85
N PHE A 73 -0.22 -12.55 11.14
CA PHE A 73 0.32 -13.81 11.68
C PHE A 73 -0.65 -14.97 11.44
N PHE A 74 -1.90 -14.83 11.85
CA PHE A 74 -2.92 -15.87 11.65
C PHE A 74 -3.11 -16.20 10.17
N LYS A 75 -3.14 -15.18 9.31
CA LYS A 75 -3.23 -15.37 7.86
C LYS A 75 -1.99 -16.05 7.28
N GLY A 76 -0.80 -15.72 7.79
CA GLY A 76 0.45 -16.36 7.42
C GLY A 76 0.44 -17.85 7.75
N VAL A 77 -0.03 -18.22 8.95
CA VAL A 77 -0.20 -19.61 9.39
C VAL A 77 -1.23 -20.35 8.52
N GLU A 78 -2.38 -19.74 8.24
CA GLU A 78 -3.41 -20.34 7.38
C GLU A 78 -2.88 -20.59 5.96
N THR A 79 -2.19 -19.60 5.39
CA THR A 79 -1.57 -19.70 4.05
C THR A 79 -0.49 -20.77 4.02
N TRP A 80 0.36 -20.82 5.05
CA TRP A 80 1.38 -21.86 5.17
C TRP A 80 0.78 -23.26 5.24
N LYS A 81 -0.34 -23.42 5.96
CA LYS A 81 -1.07 -24.69 6.05
C LYS A 81 -1.60 -25.11 4.67
N LYS A 82 -2.24 -24.19 3.94
CA LYS A 82 -2.72 -24.43 2.56
C LYS A 82 -1.59 -24.82 1.60
N GLU A 83 -0.50 -24.07 1.59
CA GLU A 83 0.67 -24.37 0.77
C GLU A 83 1.30 -25.73 1.12
N THR A 84 1.29 -26.10 2.40
CA THR A 84 1.81 -27.40 2.86
C THR A 84 0.93 -28.56 2.38
N ILE A 85 -0.39 -28.39 2.39
CA ILE A 85 -1.34 -29.39 1.85
C ILE A 85 -1.13 -29.53 0.34
N MET A 86 -1.11 -28.43 -0.41
CA MET A 86 -0.89 -28.45 -1.86
C MET A 86 0.45 -29.10 -2.24
N LYS A 87 1.54 -28.83 -1.50
CA LYS A 87 2.83 -29.50 -1.74
C LYS A 87 2.79 -30.99 -1.43
N LYS A 88 2.00 -31.42 -0.44
CA LYS A 88 1.81 -32.85 -0.14
C LYS A 88 0.98 -33.54 -1.22
N GLU A 89 -0.09 -32.91 -1.70
CA GLU A 89 -0.91 -33.40 -2.81
C GLU A 89 -0.11 -33.48 -4.11
N ALA A 90 0.68 -32.45 -4.44
CA ALA A 90 1.56 -32.47 -5.61
C ALA A 90 2.63 -33.59 -5.51
N LYS A 91 3.19 -33.83 -4.32
CA LYS A 91 4.09 -34.98 -4.08
C LYS A 91 3.37 -36.33 -4.15
N LYS A 92 2.09 -36.39 -3.81
CA LYS A 92 1.28 -37.62 -3.90
C LYS A 92 0.91 -37.90 -5.36
N ASN A 93 0.44 -36.90 -6.11
CA ASN A 93 0.14 -37.04 -7.53
C ASN A 93 1.39 -37.36 -8.35
N SER A 94 2.52 -36.69 -8.11
CA SER A 94 3.79 -37.08 -8.77
C SER A 94 4.20 -38.51 -8.46
N ARG A 95 4.08 -39.00 -7.22
CA ARG A 95 4.34 -40.42 -6.91
C ARG A 95 3.36 -41.38 -7.60
N ILE A 96 2.10 -40.98 -7.81
CA ILE A 96 1.09 -41.78 -8.52
C ILE A 96 1.41 -41.77 -10.02
N ASP A 97 1.78 -40.63 -10.59
CA ASP A 97 2.20 -40.49 -11.99
C ASP A 97 3.50 -41.25 -12.24
N ASP A 98 4.50 -41.15 -11.35
CA ASP A 98 5.74 -41.94 -11.39
C ASP A 98 5.41 -43.43 -11.31
N ALA A 99 4.56 -43.87 -10.38
CA ALA A 99 4.15 -45.27 -10.25
C ALA A 99 3.34 -45.78 -11.45
N ALA A 100 2.53 -44.93 -12.09
CA ALA A 100 1.83 -45.25 -13.33
C ALA A 100 2.80 -45.32 -14.52
N HIS A 101 3.81 -44.46 -14.56
CA HIS A 101 4.86 -44.41 -15.57
C HIS A 101 5.82 -45.62 -15.47
N TYR A 102 5.98 -46.23 -14.28
CA TYR A 102 6.72 -47.49 -14.13
C TYR A 102 5.98 -48.73 -14.67
N ILE A 103 4.67 -48.63 -14.99
CA ILE A 103 3.88 -49.74 -15.56
C ILE A 103 3.86 -49.69 -17.10
N GLN A 104 4.24 -48.55 -17.71
CA GLN A 104 4.38 -48.40 -19.17
C GLN A 104 5.81 -47.98 -19.54
N THR A 105 6.70 -48.96 -19.72
CA THR A 105 7.94 -48.73 -20.46
C THR A 105 7.71 -48.85 -21.96
N GLU A 106 8.12 -47.79 -22.66
CA GLU A 106 8.60 -47.66 -24.06
C GLU A 106 7.86 -46.58 -24.85
N GLU A 107 8.30 -45.32 -24.67
CA GLU A 107 8.38 -44.27 -25.71
C GLU A 107 9.11 -43.04 -25.13
N PRO A 108 9.92 -42.29 -25.91
CA PRO A 108 10.68 -41.18 -25.39
C PRO A 108 9.72 -40.02 -25.09
N ALA A 109 9.46 -39.79 -23.80
CA ALA A 109 8.68 -38.66 -23.33
C ALA A 109 9.36 -37.35 -23.72
N LYS A 110 8.69 -36.56 -24.56
CA LYS A 110 9.08 -35.19 -24.91
C LYS A 110 9.20 -34.38 -23.63
N GLU A 111 10.39 -33.85 -23.37
CA GLU A 111 10.62 -32.80 -22.37
C GLU A 111 9.70 -31.61 -22.70
N ASP A 112 8.65 -31.45 -21.89
CA ASP A 112 7.80 -30.27 -21.91
C ASP A 112 8.66 -29.11 -21.41
N THR A 113 9.29 -28.45 -22.36
CA THR A 113 10.24 -27.37 -22.16
C THR A 113 9.45 -26.24 -21.53
N LYS A 114 9.49 -26.11 -20.19
CA LYS A 114 9.05 -24.89 -19.51
C LYS A 114 9.96 -23.77 -19.97
N GLU A 115 9.59 -23.14 -21.09
CA GLU A 115 10.28 -21.99 -21.61
C GLU A 115 10.45 -20.96 -20.48
N PRO A 116 11.67 -20.45 -20.25
CA PRO A 116 11.86 -19.36 -19.31
C PRO A 116 11.08 -18.16 -19.86
N ARG A 117 9.94 -17.84 -19.21
CA ARG A 117 9.06 -16.73 -19.59
C ARG A 117 9.91 -15.47 -19.84
N LYS A 118 9.93 -15.02 -21.10
CA LYS A 118 10.73 -13.88 -21.60
C LYS A 118 10.64 -12.69 -20.63
N LYS A 119 11.80 -12.13 -20.25
CA LYS A 119 11.89 -10.80 -19.63
C LYS A 119 11.37 -9.78 -20.65
N VAL A 120 10.19 -9.23 -20.40
CA VAL A 120 9.55 -8.28 -21.32
C VAL A 120 10.06 -6.86 -21.04
N SER A 121 10.10 -6.01 -22.08
CA SER A 121 10.53 -4.62 -21.97
C SER A 121 9.68 -3.84 -20.95
N ILE A 122 10.33 -3.01 -20.13
CA ILE A 122 9.68 -2.20 -19.07
C ILE A 122 8.56 -1.33 -19.66
N VAL A 123 8.79 -0.76 -20.83
CA VAL A 123 7.89 0.21 -21.48
C VAL A 123 6.58 -0.45 -21.91
N GLU A 124 6.63 -1.73 -22.26
CA GLU A 124 5.49 -2.52 -22.77
C GLU A 124 4.64 -3.12 -21.63
N ASN A 125 5.20 -3.21 -20.42
CA ASN A 125 4.49 -3.69 -19.24
C ASN A 125 3.72 -2.58 -18.49
N ILE A 126 3.91 -1.31 -18.87
CA ILE A 126 3.31 -0.16 -18.20
C ILE A 126 2.02 0.27 -18.90
N ARG A 127 0.94 0.38 -18.12
CA ARG A 127 -0.32 1.00 -18.55
C ARG A 127 -0.23 2.52 -18.42
N TRP A 128 0.42 3.16 -19.40
CA TRP A 128 0.76 4.58 -19.39
C TRP A 128 -0.45 5.51 -19.22
N LYS A 129 -1.60 5.16 -19.80
CA LYS A 129 -2.82 5.97 -19.69
C LYS A 129 -3.32 6.02 -18.24
N GLU A 130 -3.42 4.86 -17.60
CA GLU A 130 -3.88 4.74 -16.21
C GLU A 130 -2.88 5.33 -15.22
N LEU A 131 -1.58 5.10 -15.44
CA LEU A 131 -0.53 5.72 -14.65
C LEU A 131 -0.54 7.25 -14.81
N GLY A 132 -0.78 7.74 -16.03
CA GLY A 132 -0.95 9.17 -16.31
C GLY A 132 -2.12 9.79 -15.55
N TYR A 133 -3.26 9.11 -15.45
CA TYR A 133 -4.38 9.57 -14.62
C TYR A 133 -4.00 9.64 -13.12
N LEU A 134 -3.25 8.66 -12.59
CA LEU A 134 -2.78 8.69 -11.20
C LEU A 134 -1.88 9.90 -10.94
N PHE A 135 -0.90 10.16 -11.82
CA PHE A 135 -0.04 11.33 -11.71
C PHE A 135 -0.82 12.64 -11.85
N ALA A 136 -1.76 12.74 -12.79
CA ALA A 136 -2.57 13.94 -12.97
C ALA A 136 -3.38 14.28 -11.71
N ILE A 137 -4.05 13.29 -11.11
CA ILE A 137 -4.78 13.47 -9.86
C ILE A 137 -3.83 13.87 -8.73
N TRP A 138 -2.68 13.20 -8.62
CA TRP A 138 -1.69 13.50 -7.60
C TRP A 138 -1.18 14.94 -7.72
N ILE A 139 -0.85 15.40 -8.93
CA ILE A 139 -0.42 16.79 -9.18
C ILE A 139 -1.53 17.79 -8.85
N MET A 140 -2.78 17.50 -9.22
CA MET A 140 -3.91 18.39 -8.92
C MET A 140 -4.13 18.55 -7.42
N ILE A 141 -4.15 17.44 -6.66
CA ILE A 141 -4.28 17.51 -5.19
C ILE A 141 -3.07 18.21 -4.58
N LEU A 142 -1.86 17.93 -5.09
CA LEU A 142 -0.63 18.54 -4.61
C LEU A 142 -0.64 20.07 -4.79
N ALA A 143 -1.09 20.53 -5.95
CA ALA A 143 -1.20 21.95 -6.25
C ALA A 143 -2.18 22.65 -5.29
N LEU A 144 -3.29 22.00 -4.94
CA LEU A 144 -4.23 22.53 -3.94
C LEU A 144 -3.61 22.57 -2.55
N GLU A 145 -2.86 21.55 -2.15
CA GLU A 145 -2.13 21.51 -0.88
C GLU A 145 -1.04 22.58 -0.78
N ILE A 146 -0.29 22.81 -1.85
CA ILE A 146 0.69 23.89 -1.92
C ILE A 146 -0.01 25.26 -1.88
N GLY A 147 -1.11 25.42 -2.64
CA GLY A 147 -1.92 26.63 -2.64
C GLY A 147 -2.46 26.97 -1.25
N LYS A 148 -2.87 25.95 -0.49
CA LYS A 148 -3.36 26.08 0.89
C LYS A 148 -2.34 26.74 1.82
N ASN A 149 -1.05 26.51 1.59
CA ASN A 149 0.03 27.09 2.39
C ASN A 149 0.18 28.62 2.18
N TYR A 150 -0.30 29.16 1.06
CA TYR A 150 -0.33 30.61 0.80
C TYR A 150 -1.59 31.29 1.33
N ALA A 151 -2.63 30.51 1.64
CA ALA A 151 -3.84 31.03 2.26
C ALA A 151 -3.66 31.16 3.78
N THR A 152 -4.23 32.21 4.36
CA THR A 152 -4.27 32.37 5.82
C THR A 152 -5.05 31.21 6.45
N THR A 153 -4.46 30.57 7.47
CA THR A 153 -5.08 29.45 8.19
C THR A 153 -6.48 29.79 8.67
N CYS A 154 -7.44 28.90 8.41
CA CYS A 154 -8.86 29.05 8.77
C CYS A 154 -9.63 30.19 8.06
N SER A 155 -9.11 30.75 6.96
CA SER A 155 -9.85 31.66 6.08
C SER A 155 -10.84 30.92 5.16
N GLU A 156 -11.78 31.64 4.57
CA GLU A 156 -12.72 31.12 3.56
C GLU A 156 -11.96 30.48 2.38
N ALA A 157 -10.86 31.10 1.94
CA ALA A 157 -10.00 30.57 0.87
C ALA A 157 -9.34 29.24 1.26
N TYR A 158 -8.95 29.08 2.52
CA TYR A 158 -8.36 27.83 3.04
C TYR A 158 -9.36 26.68 2.99
N TRP A 159 -10.60 26.93 3.43
CA TRP A 159 -11.67 25.92 3.39
C TRP A 159 -12.12 25.63 1.97
N ALA A 160 -12.19 26.64 1.09
CA ALA A 160 -12.50 26.43 -0.32
C ALA A 160 -11.48 25.51 -1.01
N LEU A 161 -10.18 25.74 -0.81
CA LEU A 161 -9.12 24.88 -1.37
C LEU A 161 -9.19 23.44 -0.86
N ASN A 162 -9.55 23.23 0.41
CA ASN A 162 -9.76 21.90 0.97
C ASN A 162 -11.00 21.22 0.35
N LEU A 163 -12.12 21.95 0.25
CA LEU A 163 -13.35 21.44 -0.32
C LEU A 163 -13.23 21.08 -1.80
N ILE A 164 -12.37 21.76 -2.58
CA ILE A 164 -12.11 21.45 -4.00
C ILE A 164 -11.44 20.07 -4.17
N GLN A 165 -10.73 19.55 -3.17
CA GLN A 165 -10.13 18.21 -3.27
C GLN A 165 -11.19 17.11 -3.31
N VAL A 166 -12.34 17.32 -2.65
CA VAL A 166 -13.44 16.35 -2.57
C VAL A 166 -14.01 16.02 -3.96
N PRO A 167 -14.48 16.98 -4.79
CA PRO A 167 -15.00 16.65 -6.12
C PRO A 167 -13.95 16.04 -7.04
N ILE A 168 -12.66 16.39 -6.90
CA ILE A 168 -11.58 15.77 -7.70
C ILE A 168 -11.42 14.29 -7.34
N ALA A 169 -11.28 13.99 -6.05
CA ALA A 169 -11.09 12.62 -5.56
C ALA A 169 -12.33 11.74 -5.77
N VAL A 170 -13.51 12.28 -5.42
CA VAL A 170 -14.80 11.59 -5.57
C VAL A 170 -15.15 11.44 -7.04
N GLY A 171 -14.95 12.45 -7.86
CA GLY A 171 -15.23 12.41 -9.30
C GLY A 171 -14.42 11.32 -10.01
N MET A 172 -13.11 11.23 -9.74
CA MET A 172 -12.27 10.21 -10.37
C MET A 172 -12.56 8.79 -9.86
N SER A 173 -12.76 8.64 -8.55
CA SER A 173 -13.06 7.32 -7.96
C SER A 173 -14.44 6.82 -8.38
N SER A 174 -15.44 7.71 -8.45
CA SER A 174 -16.78 7.39 -8.94
C SER A 174 -16.80 7.10 -10.44
N TYR A 175 -16.05 7.84 -11.26
CA TYR A 175 -15.88 7.55 -12.68
C TYR A 175 -15.34 6.13 -12.89
N GLN A 176 -14.30 5.74 -12.16
CA GLN A 176 -13.75 4.40 -12.23
C GLN A 176 -14.73 3.35 -11.67
N ALA A 177 -15.42 3.64 -10.57
CA ALA A 177 -16.44 2.76 -9.99
C ALA A 177 -17.59 2.49 -10.97
N VAL A 178 -18.08 3.50 -11.68
CA VAL A 178 -19.16 3.37 -12.68
C VAL A 178 -18.71 2.52 -13.86
N ARG A 179 -17.46 2.67 -14.33
CA ARG A 179 -16.91 1.83 -15.40
C ARG A 179 -16.75 0.37 -14.98
N LEU A 180 -16.41 0.13 -13.72
CA LEU A 180 -16.35 -1.21 -13.13
C LEU A 180 -17.75 -1.82 -12.99
N TYR A 181 -18.73 -1.02 -12.57
CA TYR A 181 -20.13 -1.43 -12.42
C TYR A 181 -20.79 -1.79 -13.75
N LYS A 182 -20.55 -0.99 -14.79
CA LYS A 182 -21.07 -1.20 -16.16
C LYS A 182 -20.34 -2.34 -16.91
N GLY A 183 -19.37 -3.01 -16.30
CA GLY A 183 -18.58 -4.07 -16.92
C GLY A 183 -17.62 -3.60 -18.03
N GLN A 184 -17.43 -2.29 -18.19
CA GLN A 184 -16.48 -1.73 -19.17
C GLN A 184 -15.02 -1.92 -18.75
N ARG A 185 -14.78 -2.19 -17.46
CA ARG A 185 -13.48 -2.55 -16.88
C ARG A 185 -13.69 -3.72 -15.93
N VAL A 186 -12.78 -4.68 -15.96
CA VAL A 186 -12.77 -5.85 -15.05
C VAL A 186 -11.48 -5.79 -14.25
N ILE A 187 -11.56 -6.11 -12.95
CA ILE A 187 -10.36 -6.33 -12.13
C ILE A 187 -9.68 -7.58 -12.67
N ALA A 188 -8.73 -7.38 -13.58
CA ALA A 188 -8.13 -8.45 -14.36
C ALA A 188 -7.43 -9.49 -13.46
N SER A 189 -7.06 -9.08 -12.24
CA SER A 189 -6.46 -9.97 -11.24
C SER A 189 -7.41 -11.01 -10.64
N LYS A 190 -8.75 -10.86 -10.77
CA LYS A 190 -9.74 -11.77 -10.17
C LYS A 190 -10.15 -12.94 -11.09
N GLY A 191 -9.70 -12.98 -12.34
CA GLY A 191 -10.09 -14.01 -13.31
C GLY A 191 -11.57 -13.96 -13.71
N ASP A 192 -12.10 -15.05 -14.27
CA ASP A 192 -13.46 -15.18 -14.83
C ASP A 192 -14.60 -15.21 -13.79
N GLN A 193 -14.30 -14.96 -12.50
CA GLN A 193 -15.32 -14.72 -11.49
C GLN A 193 -15.94 -13.33 -11.68
N GLN A 194 -16.90 -13.21 -12.59
CA GLN A 194 -17.77 -12.05 -12.75
C GLN A 194 -18.41 -11.71 -11.40
N THR A 195 -17.80 -10.77 -10.67
CA THR A 195 -18.40 -10.25 -9.45
C THR A 195 -19.27 -9.07 -9.88
N HIS A 196 -20.59 -9.22 -9.86
CA HIS A 196 -21.48 -8.06 -9.94
C HIS A 196 -21.24 -7.19 -8.71
N TRP A 197 -20.44 -6.13 -8.86
CA TRP A 197 -20.19 -5.18 -7.79
C TRP A 197 -21.49 -4.44 -7.49
N ARG A 198 -22.01 -4.58 -6.26
CA ARG A 198 -23.16 -3.77 -5.85
C ARG A 198 -22.70 -2.33 -5.59
N VAL A 199 -23.54 -1.36 -5.92
CA VAL A 199 -23.26 0.08 -5.68
C VAL A 199 -22.85 0.33 -4.23
N TRP A 200 -23.50 -0.33 -3.27
CA TRP A 200 -23.15 -0.25 -1.85
C TRP A 200 -21.71 -0.69 -1.55
N GLN A 201 -21.22 -1.75 -2.19
CA GLN A 201 -19.84 -2.23 -1.99
C GLN A 201 -18.81 -1.22 -2.49
N LEU A 202 -19.11 -0.55 -3.62
CA LEU A 202 -18.26 0.50 -4.19
C LEU A 202 -18.21 1.73 -3.28
N ILE A 203 -19.35 2.14 -2.71
CA ILE A 203 -19.42 3.23 -1.72
C ILE A 203 -18.60 2.85 -0.47
N LEU A 204 -18.76 1.62 0.03
CA LEU A 204 -18.01 1.12 1.18
C LEU A 204 -16.50 1.11 0.90
N PHE A 205 -16.07 0.72 -0.30
CA PHE A 205 -14.66 0.79 -0.70
C PHE A 205 -14.11 2.20 -0.76
N CYS A 206 -14.89 3.15 -1.28
CA CYS A 206 -14.53 4.56 -1.26
C CYS A 206 -14.35 5.05 0.19
N GLY A 207 -15.30 4.73 1.07
CA GLY A 207 -15.22 5.05 2.50
C GLY A 207 -14.00 4.41 3.18
N CYS A 208 -13.72 3.14 2.92
CA CYS A 208 -12.51 2.46 3.41
C CYS A 208 -11.23 3.11 2.88
N GLY A 209 -11.22 3.57 1.62
CA GLY A 209 -10.11 4.31 1.03
C GLY A 209 -9.84 5.62 1.76
N THR A 210 -10.88 6.41 2.01
CA THR A 210 -10.75 7.66 2.78
C THR A 210 -10.29 7.39 4.21
N LEU A 211 -10.89 6.43 4.92
CA LEU A 211 -10.48 6.05 6.28
C LEU A 211 -9.04 5.51 6.35
N ALA A 212 -8.64 4.72 5.35
CA ALA A 212 -7.26 4.27 5.25
C ALA A 212 -6.31 5.46 5.04
N GLY A 213 -6.72 6.42 4.20
CA GLY A 213 -6.01 7.67 3.98
C GLY A 213 -5.89 8.53 5.23
N THR A 214 -6.98 8.70 6.00
CA THR A 214 -6.96 9.49 7.24
C THR A 214 -6.01 8.90 8.26
N ILE A 215 -6.08 7.60 8.51
CA ILE A 215 -5.16 6.93 9.43
C ILE A 215 -3.71 7.01 8.92
N ALA A 216 -3.50 6.83 7.61
CA ALA A 216 -2.17 6.88 7.02
C ALA A 216 -1.55 8.27 7.01
N GLY A 217 -2.36 9.32 6.76
CA GLY A 217 -1.95 10.71 6.85
C GLY A 217 -1.67 11.10 8.29
N LEU A 218 -2.52 10.67 9.23
CA LEU A 218 -2.37 10.92 10.66
C LEU A 218 -1.07 10.35 11.24
N LEU A 219 -0.66 9.17 10.77
CA LEU A 219 0.56 8.46 11.23
C LEU A 219 1.78 8.70 10.33
N GLY A 220 1.63 9.34 9.17
CA GLY A 220 2.70 9.53 8.19
C GLY A 220 3.22 8.22 7.55
N LEU A 221 2.43 7.14 7.55
CA LEU A 221 2.86 5.81 7.12
C LEU A 221 2.58 5.49 5.63
N GLY A 222 1.73 6.27 4.96
CA GLY A 222 1.26 6.00 3.58
C GLY A 222 0.28 4.82 3.52
N GLY A 223 -0.86 4.97 2.85
CA GLY A 223 -2.02 4.10 3.05
C GLY A 223 -1.95 2.66 2.49
N GLY A 224 -0.84 2.29 1.86
CA GLY A 224 -0.69 0.97 1.23
C GLY A 224 -0.74 -0.21 2.20
N PHE A 225 -0.33 -0.05 3.46
CA PHE A 225 -0.37 -1.13 4.44
C PHE A 225 -1.81 -1.50 4.86
N ILE A 226 -2.77 -0.58 4.73
CA ILE A 226 -4.20 -0.82 4.96
C ILE A 226 -4.85 -1.40 3.69
N LEU A 227 -4.43 -0.91 2.52
CA LEU A 227 -4.93 -1.39 1.23
C LEU A 227 -4.53 -2.85 0.96
N ALA A 228 -3.34 -3.30 1.35
CA ALA A 228 -2.90 -4.67 1.05
C ALA A 228 -3.82 -5.75 1.68
N PRO A 229 -4.14 -5.69 2.99
CA PRO A 229 -5.12 -6.60 3.60
C PRO A 229 -6.53 -6.46 3.03
N LEU A 230 -6.94 -5.24 2.66
CA LEU A 230 -8.25 -4.99 2.04
C LEU A 230 -8.35 -5.70 0.68
N PHE A 231 -7.32 -5.56 -0.16
CA PHE A 231 -7.23 -6.22 -1.47
C PHE A 231 -7.24 -7.74 -1.35
N LEU A 232 -6.51 -8.28 -0.37
CA LEU A 232 -6.59 -9.71 -0.09
C LEU A 232 -7.98 -10.15 0.42
N GLY A 233 -8.70 -9.29 1.14
CA GLY A 233 -10.06 -9.57 1.64
C GLY A 233 -11.11 -9.66 0.53
N ILE A 234 -10.92 -8.91 -0.56
CA ILE A 234 -11.78 -8.96 -1.76
C ILE A 234 -11.38 -10.07 -2.75
N GLY A 235 -10.41 -10.91 -2.39
CA GLY A 235 -9.98 -12.07 -3.16
C GLY A 235 -8.87 -11.81 -4.19
N ILE A 236 -8.17 -10.68 -4.12
CA ILE A 236 -7.07 -10.40 -5.04
C ILE A 236 -5.84 -11.25 -4.66
N PRO A 237 -5.18 -11.91 -5.63
CA PRO A 237 -3.92 -12.62 -5.44
C PRO A 237 -2.88 -11.82 -4.63
N PRO A 238 -2.16 -12.43 -3.67
CA PRO A 238 -1.24 -11.71 -2.79
C PRO A 238 -0.16 -10.90 -3.50
N GLN A 239 0.35 -11.39 -4.62
CA GLN A 239 1.38 -10.72 -5.39
C GLN A 239 0.87 -9.39 -6.01
N VAL A 240 -0.36 -9.40 -6.55
CA VAL A 240 -0.99 -8.21 -7.14
C VAL A 240 -1.46 -7.24 -6.07
N ALA A 241 -2.06 -7.76 -4.99
CA ALA A 241 -2.48 -6.96 -3.85
C ALA A 241 -1.30 -6.17 -3.26
N SER A 242 -0.15 -6.84 -3.09
CA SER A 242 1.08 -6.22 -2.62
C SER A 242 1.62 -5.15 -3.59
N ALA A 243 1.76 -5.47 -4.88
CA ALA A 243 2.31 -4.51 -5.84
C ALA A 243 1.41 -3.27 -6.01
N THR A 244 0.09 -3.47 -6.06
CA THR A 244 -0.89 -2.41 -6.23
C THR A 244 -0.97 -1.52 -4.99
N SER A 245 -0.93 -2.10 -3.79
CA SER A 245 -0.93 -1.33 -2.55
C SER A 245 0.37 -0.53 -2.37
N ILE A 246 1.51 -1.05 -2.83
CA ILE A 246 2.79 -0.35 -2.82
C ILE A 246 2.80 0.82 -3.83
N LEU A 247 2.14 0.67 -4.99
CA LEU A 247 1.93 1.81 -5.90
C LEU A 247 1.11 2.92 -5.22
N ALA A 248 -0.03 2.56 -4.62
CA ALA A 248 -0.83 3.51 -3.86
C ALA A 248 -0.03 4.12 -2.67
N MET A 249 0.84 3.33 -2.03
CA MET A 249 1.76 3.79 -0.98
C MET A 249 2.74 4.85 -1.49
N ALA A 250 3.28 4.71 -2.69
CA ALA A 250 4.21 5.70 -3.25
C ALA A 250 3.55 7.07 -3.47
N PHE A 251 2.33 7.10 -4.03
CA PHE A 251 1.56 8.33 -4.20
C PHE A 251 1.07 8.92 -2.87
N SER A 252 0.59 8.08 -1.95
CA SER A 252 0.13 8.55 -0.64
C SER A 252 1.26 9.05 0.25
N ALA A 253 2.36 8.31 0.36
CA ALA A 253 3.50 8.70 1.18
C ALA A 253 4.21 9.95 0.62
N SER A 254 4.28 10.11 -0.71
CA SER A 254 4.80 11.36 -1.30
C SER A 254 3.92 12.56 -0.98
N MET A 255 2.59 12.42 -1.05
CA MET A 255 1.66 13.48 -0.66
C MET A 255 1.82 13.87 0.81
N ALA A 256 1.75 12.89 1.72
CA ALA A 256 1.94 13.13 3.15
C ALA A 256 3.31 13.76 3.45
N ALA A 257 4.38 13.33 2.77
CA ALA A 257 5.71 13.90 2.96
C ALA A 257 5.77 15.39 2.57
N VAL A 258 5.08 15.79 1.49
CA VAL A 258 4.98 17.20 1.10
C VAL A 258 4.14 17.98 2.10
N GLU A 259 2.98 17.47 2.52
CA GLU A 259 2.14 18.16 3.52
C GLU A 259 2.87 18.36 4.85
N TYR A 260 3.56 17.34 5.36
CA TYR A 260 4.39 17.47 6.56
C TYR A 260 5.59 18.40 6.38
N TYR A 261 6.13 18.50 5.16
CA TYR A 261 7.15 19.48 4.82
C TYR A 261 6.61 20.91 4.83
N LEU A 262 5.41 21.13 4.27
CA LEU A 262 4.72 22.42 4.31
C LEU A 262 4.41 22.86 5.75
N LEU A 263 4.11 21.90 6.64
CA LEU A 263 3.98 22.11 8.08
C LEU A 263 5.32 22.30 8.83
N LYS A 264 6.46 22.34 8.13
CA LYS A 264 7.82 22.48 8.72
C LYS A 264 8.11 21.46 9.83
N ARG A 265 7.56 20.24 9.75
CA ARG A 265 7.66 19.21 10.81
C ARG A 265 8.96 18.43 10.84
N PHE A 266 9.82 18.55 9.82
CA PHE A 266 11.10 17.87 9.80
C PHE A 266 12.16 18.62 8.96
N PRO A 267 13.46 18.45 9.28
CA PRO A 267 14.56 19.01 8.50
C PRO A 267 14.79 18.23 7.18
N VAL A 268 14.83 18.95 6.05
CA VAL A 268 14.93 18.36 4.70
C VAL A 268 16.19 17.53 4.49
N ARG A 269 17.33 17.95 5.04
CA ARG A 269 18.63 17.25 4.86
C ARG A 269 18.58 15.83 5.39
N TYR A 270 18.04 15.64 6.60
CA TYR A 270 17.85 14.32 7.20
C TYR A 270 16.81 13.50 6.41
N ALA A 271 15.75 14.13 5.93
CA ALA A 271 14.74 13.44 5.13
C ALA A 271 15.32 12.89 3.82
N LEU A 272 16.14 13.65 3.10
CA LEU A 272 16.81 13.20 1.88
C LEU A 272 17.77 12.05 2.14
N TYR A 273 18.55 12.11 3.23
CA TYR A 273 19.42 11.01 3.64
C TYR A 273 18.61 9.73 3.90
N LEU A 274 17.52 9.82 4.67
CA LEU A 274 16.64 8.68 4.94
C LEU A 274 15.90 8.16 3.70
N VAL A 275 15.64 9.01 2.71
CA VAL A 275 15.11 8.58 1.41
C VAL A 275 16.16 7.74 0.68
N ALA A 276 17.40 8.20 0.57
CA ALA A 276 18.47 7.48 -0.11
C ALA A 276 18.74 6.10 0.53
N VAL A 277 18.87 6.06 1.87
CA VAL A 277 19.09 4.81 2.62
C VAL A 277 17.91 3.86 2.44
N ALA A 278 16.67 4.35 2.53
CA ALA A 278 15.49 3.50 2.37
C ALA A 278 15.30 2.97 0.95
N THR A 279 15.63 3.77 -0.07
CA THR A 279 15.63 3.35 -1.47
C THR A 279 16.65 2.24 -1.68
N ALA A 280 17.89 2.40 -1.22
CA ALA A 280 18.93 1.36 -1.32
C ALA A 280 18.54 0.08 -0.57
N ALA A 281 18.11 0.21 0.68
CA ALA A 281 17.67 -0.93 1.50
C ALA A 281 16.46 -1.66 0.88
N SER A 282 15.53 -0.92 0.27
CA SER A 282 14.37 -1.49 -0.42
C SER A 282 14.77 -2.28 -1.66
N LEU A 283 15.68 -1.77 -2.50
CA LEU A 283 16.18 -2.50 -3.67
C LEU A 283 16.86 -3.82 -3.26
N VAL A 284 17.74 -3.76 -2.26
CA VAL A 284 18.43 -4.95 -1.72
C VAL A 284 17.42 -5.92 -1.09
N GLY A 285 16.48 -5.41 -0.30
CA GLY A 285 15.45 -6.20 0.37
C GLY A 285 14.55 -6.93 -0.62
N GLN A 286 14.11 -6.27 -1.70
CA GLN A 286 13.31 -6.89 -2.76
C GLN A 286 14.06 -8.01 -3.48
N HIS A 287 15.36 -7.83 -3.73
CA HIS A 287 16.19 -8.87 -4.32
C HIS A 287 16.33 -10.09 -3.38
N LEU A 288 16.61 -9.85 -2.10
CA LEU A 288 16.78 -10.90 -1.10
C LEU A 288 15.49 -11.68 -0.85
N VAL A 289 14.38 -10.99 -0.61
CA VAL A 289 13.07 -11.62 -0.36
C VAL A 289 12.68 -12.49 -1.55
N ARG A 290 12.91 -12.05 -2.78
CA ARG A 290 12.62 -12.86 -3.97
C ARG A 290 13.49 -14.11 -4.02
N LYS A 291 14.81 -13.98 -3.78
CA LYS A 291 15.71 -15.13 -3.76
C LYS A 291 15.27 -16.15 -2.70
N MET A 292 14.84 -15.69 -1.53
CA MET A 292 14.28 -16.56 -0.50
C MET A 292 12.97 -17.24 -0.97
N VAL A 293 12.03 -16.49 -1.55
CA VAL A 293 10.77 -17.06 -2.06
C VAL A 293 11.01 -18.09 -3.17
N ALA A 294 12.00 -17.86 -4.03
CA ALA A 294 12.38 -18.82 -5.08
C ALA A 294 12.96 -20.11 -4.49
N VAL A 295 13.80 -20.02 -3.46
CA VAL A 295 14.39 -21.19 -2.78
C VAL A 295 13.36 -21.97 -1.96
N LEU A 296 12.49 -21.27 -1.21
CA LEU A 296 11.48 -21.89 -0.36
C LEU A 296 10.23 -22.35 -1.15
N GLY A 297 9.97 -21.74 -2.30
CA GLY A 297 8.80 -21.99 -3.15
C GLY A 297 7.48 -21.85 -2.39
N ARG A 298 7.38 -20.84 -1.52
CA ARG A 298 6.24 -20.58 -0.61
C ARG A 298 5.98 -19.08 -0.53
N ALA A 299 4.76 -18.65 -0.85
CA ALA A 299 4.37 -17.23 -0.77
C ALA A 299 4.13 -16.79 0.69
N SER A 300 3.78 -17.72 1.57
CA SER A 300 3.61 -17.50 3.02
C SER A 300 4.84 -16.89 3.71
N VAL A 301 6.05 -17.10 3.18
CA VAL A 301 7.30 -16.49 3.69
C VAL A 301 7.23 -14.97 3.68
N ILE A 302 6.61 -14.36 2.65
CA ILE A 302 6.45 -12.91 2.55
C ILE A 302 5.60 -12.38 3.71
N ILE A 303 4.53 -13.10 4.06
CA ILE A 303 3.60 -12.72 5.13
C ILE A 303 4.30 -12.80 6.50
N PHE A 304 5.13 -13.82 6.73
CA PHE A 304 5.90 -13.95 7.96
C PHE A 304 6.96 -12.85 8.12
N ILE A 305 7.71 -12.53 7.07
CA ILE A 305 8.68 -11.42 7.09
C ILE A 305 7.96 -10.10 7.40
N LEU A 306 6.84 -9.83 6.72
CA LEU A 306 6.04 -8.63 6.96
C LEU A 306 5.53 -8.56 8.41
N THR A 307 4.99 -9.67 8.94
CA THR A 307 4.52 -9.77 10.33
C THR A 307 5.66 -9.53 11.34
N PHE A 308 6.84 -10.11 11.10
CA PHE A 308 8.01 -9.90 11.94
C PHE A 308 8.44 -8.43 11.95
N THR A 309 8.57 -7.81 10.77
CA THR A 309 8.96 -6.40 10.67
C THR A 309 7.96 -5.44 11.31
N LEU A 310 6.65 -5.70 11.19
CA LEU A 310 5.61 -4.92 11.86
C LEU A 310 5.67 -5.08 13.38
N SER A 311 5.93 -6.29 13.87
CA SER A 311 6.06 -6.57 15.31
C SER A 311 7.26 -5.84 15.92
N VAL A 312 8.42 -5.90 15.26
CA VAL A 312 9.62 -5.15 15.67
C VAL A 312 9.35 -3.64 15.64
N SER A 313 8.68 -3.14 14.60
CA SER A 313 8.30 -1.73 14.48
C SER A 313 7.36 -1.29 15.60
N ALA A 314 6.40 -2.14 16.00
CA ALA A 314 5.48 -1.88 17.11
C ALA A 314 6.21 -1.73 18.44
N VAL A 315 7.16 -2.63 18.72
CA VAL A 315 7.96 -2.58 19.95
C VAL A 315 8.86 -1.36 19.98
N LEU A 316 9.59 -1.08 18.90
CA LEU A 316 10.53 0.03 18.86
C LEU A 316 9.82 1.39 18.87
N LEU A 317 8.88 1.63 17.95
CA LEU A 317 8.18 2.92 17.88
C LEU A 317 7.22 3.12 19.06
N GLY A 318 6.58 2.05 19.53
CA GLY A 318 5.77 2.10 20.75
C GLY A 318 6.62 2.43 21.97
N GLY A 319 7.78 1.78 22.13
CA GLY A 319 8.71 2.05 23.22
C GLY A 319 9.25 3.48 23.21
N VAL A 320 9.72 3.97 22.04
CA VAL A 320 10.19 5.35 21.90
C VAL A 320 9.06 6.34 22.18
N GLY A 321 7.86 6.12 21.64
CA GLY A 321 6.71 6.98 21.88
C GLY A 321 6.29 7.04 23.35
N VAL A 322 6.31 5.90 24.05
CA VAL A 322 6.05 5.85 25.50
C VAL A 322 7.15 6.55 26.29
N SER A 323 8.42 6.36 25.94
CA SER A 323 9.53 7.04 26.62
C SER A 323 9.44 8.57 26.50
N HIS A 324 9.12 9.06 25.30
CA HIS A 324 8.96 10.49 25.04
C HIS A 324 7.74 11.06 25.79
N MET A 325 6.66 10.29 25.88
CA MET A 325 5.47 10.66 26.64
C MET A 325 5.78 10.78 28.15
N ILE A 326 6.52 9.83 28.73
CA ILE A 326 6.95 9.88 30.14
C ILE A 326 7.80 11.13 30.38
N GLN A 327 8.77 11.38 29.49
CA GLN A 327 9.63 12.56 29.59
C GLN A 327 8.80 13.87 29.55
N LYS A 328 7.82 13.99 28.65
CA LYS A 328 6.94 15.18 28.62
C LYS A 328 6.12 15.38 29.89
N ILE A 329 5.65 14.30 30.50
CA ILE A 329 4.91 14.35 31.77
C ILE A 329 5.82 14.83 32.90
N GLU A 330 7.07 14.35 32.96
CA GLU A 330 8.07 14.80 33.94
C GLU A 330 8.38 16.30 33.80
N HIS A 331 8.47 16.79 32.57
CA HIS A 331 8.72 18.22 32.28
C HIS A 331 7.47 19.11 32.40
N LYS A 332 6.31 18.55 32.78
CA LYS A 332 5.01 19.26 32.88
C LYS A 332 4.63 20.00 31.60
N GLU A 333 4.99 19.46 30.44
CA GLU A 333 4.64 20.04 29.15
C GLU A 333 3.14 19.87 28.84
N TYR A 334 2.61 20.73 27.96
CA TYR A 334 1.21 20.66 27.54
C TYR A 334 0.95 19.41 26.69
N MET A 335 0.06 18.53 27.15
CA MET A 335 -0.28 17.24 26.54
C MET A 335 -1.69 17.22 25.90
N GLY A 336 -2.32 18.38 25.79
CA GLY A 336 -3.67 18.54 25.24
C GLY A 336 -3.72 18.71 23.72
N PHE A 337 -4.90 19.01 23.20
CA PHE A 337 -5.12 19.19 21.77
C PHE A 337 -4.50 20.49 21.25
N GLY A 338 -3.91 20.42 20.06
CA GLY A 338 -3.43 21.58 19.33
C GLY A 338 -4.57 22.40 18.70
N ASN A 339 -4.30 23.65 18.35
CA ASN A 339 -5.23 24.51 17.64
C ASN A 339 -4.72 24.79 16.21
N LEU A 340 -5.43 24.26 15.21
CA LEU A 340 -5.13 24.46 13.78
C LEU A 340 -5.05 25.95 13.39
N CYS A 341 -5.89 26.80 13.98
CA CYS A 341 -6.00 28.21 13.58
C CYS A 341 -4.98 29.13 14.26
N MET A 342 -4.24 28.65 15.26
CA MET A 342 -3.15 29.39 15.91
C MET A 342 -1.80 29.17 15.23
N TYR A 343 -1.73 28.24 14.27
CA TYR A 343 -0.51 27.92 13.55
C TYR A 343 -0.21 29.01 12.49
N LYS A 344 0.36 30.14 12.92
CA LYS A 344 0.84 31.17 11.99
C LYS A 344 1.99 30.62 11.18
N VAL A 345 1.75 30.37 9.89
CA VAL A 345 2.82 30.26 8.89
C VAL A 345 3.50 31.62 8.81
N LYS A 346 4.57 31.83 9.61
CA LYS A 346 5.48 32.95 9.41
C LYS A 346 6.18 32.70 8.07
N ASN A 347 5.92 33.59 7.11
CA ASN A 347 6.66 33.73 5.85
C ASN A 347 8.16 33.81 6.14
#